data_AF-A0A9D5GN32-F1
#
_entry.id   AF-A0A9D5GN32-F1
#
_cell.length_a   1.000
_cell.length_b   1.000
_cell.length_c   1.000
_cell.angle_alpha   90.00
_cell.angle_beta   90.00
_cell.angle_gamma   90.00
#
_symmetry.space_group_name_H-M   'P 1'
#
loop_
_entity.id
_entity.type
_entity.pdbx_description
1 polymer ?
#
loop_
_entity_poly.entity_id
_entity_poly.type
_entity_poly.pdbx_seq_one_letter_code
_entity_poly.pdbx_strand_id
1 'polypeptide(L)' 'MTYVICQPCITVKDKSCVDVCPVDCIHGSDEDEQLFIDPGTCIDCGACVAACPVTAIYSDTEVPDDWKNYTEKNAEYFTK' A
#
# COMPACT_ATOMS: atom_id res chain seq x y z
N MET A 1 0.19 -3.83 -13.16
CA MET A 1 0.18 -2.53 -12.48
C MET A 1 0.23 -2.88 -11.00
N THR A 2 0.23 -1.92 -10.09
CA THR A 2 0.14 -2.25 -8.66
C THR A 2 -0.57 -1.14 -7.92
N TYR A 3 -1.06 -1.46 -6.73
CA TYR A 3 -1.43 -0.46 -5.75
C TYR A 3 -0.24 -0.08 -4.87
N VAL A 4 -0.23 1.16 -4.40
CA VAL A 4 0.84 1.78 -3.61
C VAL A 4 0.23 2.46 -2.41
N ILE A 5 0.82 2.25 -1.23
CA ILE A 5 0.44 2.94 0.00
C ILE A 5 1.27 4.21 0.16
N CYS A 6 0.60 5.35 0.20
CA CYS A 6 1.18 6.68 0.31
C CYS A 6 1.11 7.23 1.76
N GLN A 7 1.58 8.47 1.91
CA GLN A 7 1.68 9.22 3.16
C GLN A 7 0.47 9.12 4.12
N PRO A 8 -0.80 9.13 3.68
CA PRO A 8 -1.93 9.13 4.62
C PRO A 8 -2.01 7.89 5.53
N CYS A 9 -1.30 6.81 5.20
CA CYS A 9 -1.24 5.61 6.05
C CYS A 9 -0.33 5.79 7.28
N ILE A 10 0.61 6.73 7.24
CA ILE A 10 1.59 6.95 8.32
C ILE A 10 0.85 7.26 9.62
N THR A 11 1.25 6.60 10.71
CA THR A 11 0.61 6.62 12.06
C THR A 11 -0.79 6.01 12.20
N VAL A 12 -1.55 5.85 11.11
CA VAL A 12 -2.92 5.32 11.16
C VAL A 12 -2.89 3.80 11.26
N LYS A 13 -2.17 3.14 10.34
CA LYS A 13 -1.94 1.68 10.33
C LYS A 13 -3.18 0.84 10.70
N ASP A 14 -4.32 1.19 10.11
CA ASP A 14 -5.64 0.63 10.45
C ASP A 14 -5.81 -0.85 10.08
N LYS A 15 -5.00 -1.36 9.14
CA LYS A 15 -4.98 -2.77 8.68
C LYS A 15 -6.28 -3.28 8.02
N SER A 16 -7.35 -2.49 7.88
CA SER A 16 -8.55 -2.90 7.12
C SER A 16 -8.27 -3.29 5.66
N CYS A 17 -7.23 -2.74 5.05
CA CYS A 17 -6.81 -3.11 3.70
C CYS A 17 -6.23 -4.53 3.61
N VAL A 18 -5.69 -5.07 4.71
CA VAL A 18 -5.11 -6.43 4.78
C VAL A 18 -6.24 -7.46 4.70
N ASP A 19 -7.31 -7.28 5.46
CA ASP A 19 -8.43 -8.23 5.54
C ASP A 19 -9.18 -8.42 4.22
N VAL A 20 -9.13 -7.43 3.32
CA VAL A 20 -9.81 -7.48 2.01
C VAL A 20 -8.89 -7.93 0.88
N CYS A 21 -7.59 -8.09 1.13
CA CYS A 21 -6.63 -8.44 0.09
C CYS A 21 -6.71 -9.95 -0.22
N PRO A 22 -7.09 -10.37 -1.44
CA PRO A 22 -7.30 -11.78 -1.76
C PRO A 22 -6.01 -12.60 -1.86
N VAL A 23 -4.87 -11.94 -1.94
CA VAL A 23 -3.53 -12.53 -2.13
C VAL A 23 -2.58 -12.19 -0.98
N ASP A 24 -3.09 -11.59 0.09
CA ASP A 24 -2.33 -11.20 1.28
C ASP A 24 -1.03 -10.42 0.98
N CYS A 25 -1.03 -9.60 -0.08
CA CYS A 25 0.16 -8.87 -0.53
C CYS A 25 0.46 -7.57 0.26
N ILE A 26 -0.15 -7.37 1.43
CA ILE A 26 -0.01 -6.15 2.23
C ILE A 26 0.66 -6.50 3.56
N HIS A 27 1.80 -5.89 3.83
CA HIS A 27 2.62 -6.18 4.99
C HIS A 27 2.99 -4.91 5.75
N GLY A 28 3.24 -5.04 7.05
CA GLY A 28 3.80 -3.97 7.86
C GLY A 28 3.90 -4.38 9.32
N SER A 29 4.99 -4.00 9.97
CA SER A 29 5.27 -4.26 11.37
C SER A 29 4.84 -3.08 12.26
N ASP A 30 4.89 -3.29 13.58
CA ASP A 30 4.62 -2.20 14.52
C ASP A 30 5.73 -1.14 14.53
N GLU A 31 6.95 -1.51 14.12
CA GLU A 31 8.10 -0.63 13.96
C GLU A 31 8.06 0.19 12.67
N ASP A 32 7.31 -0.27 11.67
CA ASP A 32 7.13 0.43 10.42
C ASP A 32 6.23 1.67 10.57
N GLU A 33 6.56 2.72 9.83
CA GLU A 33 5.78 3.96 9.83
C GLU A 33 4.39 3.79 9.19
N GLN A 34 4.27 2.85 8.26
CA GLN A 34 3.08 2.56 7.46
C GLN A 34 3.05 1.10 7.01
N LEU A 35 1.97 0.69 6.34
CA LEU A 35 1.90 -0.58 5.62
C LEU A 35 2.49 -0.43 4.21
N PHE A 36 2.87 -1.55 3.61
CA PHE A 36 3.47 -1.64 2.28
C PHE A 36 2.77 -2.72 1.44
N ILE A 37 2.59 -2.45 0.15
CA ILE A 37 2.04 -3.41 -0.82
C ILE A 37 3.17 -4.00 -1.65
N ASP A 38 3.22 -5.33 -1.76
CA ASP A 38 4.16 -6.03 -2.64
C ASP A 38 3.69 -5.93 -4.10
N PRO A 39 4.43 -5.21 -4.97
CA PRO A 39 4.08 -5.07 -6.37
C PRO A 39 4.26 -6.37 -7.19
N GLY A 40 5.03 -7.33 -6.68
CA GLY A 40 5.23 -8.62 -7.33
C GLY A 40 4.05 -9.58 -7.15
N THR A 41 3.31 -9.43 -6.05
CA THR A 41 2.18 -10.29 -5.68
C THR A 41 0.83 -9.59 -5.91
N CYS A 42 0.78 -8.26 -5.95
CA CYS A 42 -0.44 -7.52 -6.21
C CYS A 42 -1.07 -7.89 -7.56
N ILE A 43 -2.38 -8.17 -7.56
CA ILE A 43 -3.16 -8.58 -8.75
C ILE A 43 -4.09 -7.48 -9.28
N ASP A 44 -3.87 -6.22 -8.88
CA ASP A 44 -4.67 -5.07 -9.35
C ASP A 44 -6.19 -5.18 -9.12
N CYS A 45 -6.63 -5.84 -8.03
CA CYS A 45 -8.06 -6.04 -7.76
C CYS A 45 -8.81 -4.81 -7.23
N GLY A 46 -8.12 -3.82 -6.67
CA GLY A 46 -8.69 -2.56 -6.18
C GLY A 46 -9.51 -2.63 -4.89
N ALA A 47 -9.67 -3.81 -4.28
CA ALA A 47 -10.47 -3.97 -3.05
C ALA A 47 -9.94 -3.13 -1.87
N CYS A 48 -8.62 -2.99 -1.77
CA CYS A 48 -7.97 -2.25 -0.69
C CYS A 48 -8.26 -0.74 -0.69
N VAL A 49 -8.54 -0.15 -1.85
CA VAL A 49 -8.80 1.30 -2.00
C VAL A 49 -10.05 1.71 -1.22
N ALA A 50 -11.14 0.96 -1.39
CA ALA A 50 -12.41 1.23 -0.71
C ALA A 50 -12.37 0.90 0.79
N ALA A 51 -11.49 -0.02 1.20
CA ALA A 51 -11.33 -0.41 2.60
C ALA A 51 -10.49 0.58 3.42
N CYS A 52 -9.66 1.40 2.77
CA CYS A 52 -8.78 2.33 3.48
C CYS A 52 -9.57 3.57 3.97
N PRO A 53 -9.70 3.80 5.30
CA PRO A 53 -10.52 4.90 5.83
C PRO A 53 -9.94 6.28 5.52
N VAL A 54 -8.64 6.35 5.25
CA VAL A 54 -7.88 7.60 4.98
C VAL A 54 -7.50 7.77 3.52
N THR A 55 -8.00 6.89 2.63
CA THR A 55 -7.72 6.95 1.18
C THR A 55 -6.22 7.06 0.88
N ALA A 56 -5.43 6.20 1.52
CA ALA A 56 -3.96 6.20 1.38
C ALA A 56 -3.46 5.38 0.19
N ILE A 57 -4.34 4.64 -0.49
CA ILE A 57 -3.96 3.62 -1.48
C ILE A 57 -4.33 4.12 -2.88
N TYR A 58 -3.34 4.18 -3.76
CA TYR A 58 -3.48 4.65 -5.15
C TYR A 58 -2.89 3.61 -6.11
N SER A 59 -3.37 3.57 -7.36
CA SER A 59 -2.63 2.85 -8.42
C SER A 59 -1.28 3.54 -8.63
N ASP A 60 -0.23 2.77 -8.92
CA ASP A 60 1.09 3.24 -9.37
C ASP A 60 1.05 4.34 -10.43
N THR A 61 0.04 4.34 -11.30
CA THR A 61 -0.16 5.36 -12.34
C THR A 61 -0.95 6.59 -11.88
N GLU A 62 -1.69 6.48 -10.77
CA GLU A 62 -2.56 7.53 -10.21
C GLU A 62 -1.98 8.16 -8.93
N VAL A 63 -0.78 7.74 -8.51
CA VAL A 63 -0.06 8.33 -7.38
C VAL A 63 0.21 9.82 -7.69
N PRO A 64 -0.18 10.76 -6.80
CA PRO A 64 0.17 12.17 -6.92
C PRO A 64 1.69 12.40 -7.06
N ASP A 65 2.08 13.45 -7.80
CA ASP A 65 3.50 13.75 -8.06
C ASP A 65 4.34 13.86 -6.77
N ASP A 66 3.76 14.41 -5.70
CA ASP A 66 4.39 14.56 -4.39
C ASP A 66 4.71 13.23 -3.70
N TRP A 67 4.05 12.13 -4.10
CA TRP A 67 4.13 10.81 -3.46
C TRP A 67 4.70 9.73 -4.38
N LYS A 68 5.24 10.07 -5.55
CA LYS A 68 5.81 9.09 -6.49
C LYS A 68 6.92 8.23 -5.88
N ASN A 69 7.65 8.77 -4.91
CA ASN A 69 8.68 8.04 -4.16
C ASN A 69 8.12 6.87 -3.34
N TYR A 70 6.83 6.87 -3.01
CA TYR A 70 6.21 5.76 -2.28
C TYR A 70 6.11 4.49 -3.13
N THR A 71 6.04 4.59 -4.45
CA THR A 71 6.02 3.42 -5.34
C THR A 71 7.29 2.59 -5.16
N GLU A 72 8.45 3.24 -5.17
CA GLU A 72 9.74 2.59 -4.90
C GLU A 72 9.82 2.14 -3.44
N LYS A 73 9.43 2.97 -2.46
CA LYS A 73 9.45 2.61 -1.03
C LYS A 73 8.65 1.34 -0.72
N ASN A 74 7.50 1.15 -1.36
CA ASN A 74 6.67 -0.05 -1.20
C ASN A 74 7.38 -1.29 -1.77
N ALA A 75 7.98 -1.19 -2.96
CA ALA A 75 8.74 -2.28 -3.56
C ALA A 75 10.00 -2.65 -2.77
N GLU A 76 10.75 -1.64 -2.32
CA GLU A 76 12.01 -1.80 -1.58
C GLU A 76 11.85 -2.61 -0.29
N TYR A 77 10.68 -2.52 0.35
CA TYR A 77 10.35 -3.28 1.56
C TYR A 77 10.44 -4.80 1.34
N PHE A 78 10.15 -5.29 0.13
CA PHE A 78 10.11 -6.72 -0.20
C PHE A 78 11.37 -7.25 -0.89
N THR A 79 12.22 -6.36 -1.38
CA THR A 79 13.47 -6.72 -2.07
C THR A 79 14.66 -6.98 -1.13
N LYS A 80 14.42 -7.03 0.18
CA LYS A 80 15.47 -7.11 1.20
C LYS A 80 15.72 -8.53 1.70
#